data_AF-A0A544TI78-F1
#
_entry.id   AF-A0A544TI78-F1
#
_cell.length_a   1.000
_cell.length_b   1.000
_cell.length_c   1.000
_cell.angle_alpha   90.00
_cell.angle_beta   90.00
_cell.angle_gamma   90.00
#
_symmetry.space_group_name_H-M   'P 1'
#
loop_
_entity.id
_entity.type
_entity.pdbx_description
1 polymer ?
#
loop_
_entity_poly.entity_id
_entity_poly.type
_entity_poly.pdbx_seq_one_letter_code
_entity_poly.pdbx_strand_id
1 'polypeptide(L)'
;MYNYNLNNLDIQNLVNEQLNNLEPAIKKELLEAQKSLNTKTVQEDKKTVAKEKAPVVEKPAEKEKTPVVEKPAEKEKAPVVEKPVEKETTPVAEKPATPVTPTTPVTTPEVKEPVKENTEAGQVSSVIQQVVDLTNQERAKAGLKALQIDTKLTQSAQAKSQDMKDKNYFSHTSPTYGSPFDQMKSFGIMYNSAAENIAMGQRSAAEVVKAWMESPGHKANIMNPSYTHIGVGLSDSGYYWTQQFIGK
;
A
#
# COMPACT_ATOMS: atom_id res chain seq x y z
N MET A 1 -16.77 -5.87 3.20
CA MET A 1 -17.06 -5.12 1.95
C MET A 1 -17.40 -3.70 2.33
N TYR A 2 -16.53 -2.73 2.06
CA TYR A 2 -16.89 -1.31 2.17
C TYR A 2 -16.88 -0.72 0.76
N ASN A 3 -18.06 -0.35 0.27
CA ASN A 3 -18.24 0.41 -0.95
C ASN A 3 -17.87 1.87 -0.68
N TYR A 4 -16.85 2.38 -1.36
CA TYR A 4 -16.66 3.83 -1.47
C TYR A 4 -17.55 4.33 -2.60
N ASN A 5 -18.74 4.82 -2.26
CA ASN A 5 -19.47 5.75 -3.11
C ASN A 5 -18.83 7.12 -2.90
N LEU A 6 -17.93 7.51 -3.81
CA LEU A 6 -17.54 8.91 -3.94
C LEU A 6 -18.73 9.65 -4.55
N ASN A 7 -19.25 10.65 -3.85
CA ASN A 7 -20.34 11.44 -4.37
C ASN A 7 -19.82 12.29 -5.54
N ASN A 8 -20.67 12.54 -6.53
CA ASN A 8 -20.28 13.27 -7.74
C ASN A 8 -19.66 14.66 -7.41
N LEU A 9 -20.03 15.25 -6.28
CA LEU A 9 -19.46 16.51 -5.80
C LEU A 9 -17.98 16.40 -5.37
N ASP A 10 -17.55 15.27 -4.81
CA ASP A 10 -16.17 15.03 -4.37
C ASP A 10 -15.23 14.86 -5.58
N ILE A 11 -15.73 14.22 -6.64
CA ILE A 11 -15.00 14.05 -7.90
C ILE A 11 -14.88 15.39 -8.63
N GLN A 12 -15.93 16.22 -8.65
CA GLN A 12 -15.90 17.53 -9.29
C GLN A 12 -14.98 18.52 -8.56
N ASN A 13 -14.91 18.45 -7.23
CA ASN A 13 -14.00 19.27 -6.44
C ASN A 13 -12.54 18.88 -6.67
N LEU A 14 -12.23 17.59 -6.77
CA LEU A 14 -10.89 17.08 -7.06
C LEU A 14 -10.41 17.50 -8.47
N VAL A 15 -11.31 17.47 -9.46
CA VAL A 15 -11.02 17.91 -10.83
C VAL A 15 -10.82 19.43 -10.89
N ASN A 16 -11.62 20.21 -10.17
CA ASN A 16 -11.48 21.67 -10.11
C ASN A 16 -10.18 22.13 -9.42
N GLU A 17 -9.70 21.37 -8.44
CA GLU A 17 -8.43 21.66 -7.75
C GLU A 17 -7.22 21.39 -8.67
N GLN A 18 -7.25 20.32 -9.46
CA GLN A 18 -6.20 20.03 -10.46
C GLN A 18 -6.20 21.03 -11.63
N LEU A 19 -7.36 21.56 -12.02
CA LEU A 19 -7.49 22.60 -13.05
C LEU A 19 -6.86 23.94 -12.66
N ASN A 20 -6.70 24.22 -11.36
CA ASN A 20 -6.16 25.49 -10.88
C ASN A 20 -4.62 25.57 -10.86
N ASN A 21 -3.93 24.45 -11.01
CA ASN A 21 -2.46 24.36 -11.01
C ASN A 21 -1.85 24.16 -12.41
N LEU A 22 -2.66 24.26 -13.48
CA LEU A 22 -2.22 24.13 -14.87
C LEU A 22 -1.88 25.49 -15.50
N GLU A 23 -0.96 25.49 -16.47
CA GLU A 23 -0.65 26.67 -17.28
C GLU A 23 -1.93 27.22 -17.94
N PRO A 24 -2.13 28.56 -18.07
CA PRO A 24 -3.40 29.15 -18.49
C PRO A 24 -3.92 28.66 -19.85
N ALA A 25 -3.01 28.28 -20.76
CA ALA A 25 -3.35 27.73 -22.07
C ALA A 25 -3.98 26.33 -21.97
N ILE A 26 -3.40 25.46 -21.14
CA ILE A 26 -3.89 24.09 -20.90
C ILE A 26 -5.23 24.12 -20.16
N LYS A 27 -5.37 25.07 -19.21
CA LYS A 27 -6.62 25.27 -18.47
C LYS A 27 -7.79 25.65 -19.39
N LYS A 28 -7.55 26.50 -20.40
CA LYS A 28 -8.58 26.92 -21.36
C LYS A 28 -9.02 25.75 -22.25
N GLU A 29 -8.06 24.97 -22.74
CA GLU A 29 -8.31 23.83 -23.61
C GLU A 29 -9.10 22.72 -22.88
N LEU A 30 -8.74 22.43 -21.62
CA LEU A 30 -9.49 21.47 -20.80
C LEU A 30 -10.92 21.96 -20.48
N LEU A 31 -11.10 23.26 -20.20
CA LEU A 31 -12.42 23.82 -19.88
C LEU A 31 -13.36 23.82 -21.10
N GLU A 32 -12.82 24.04 -22.30
CA GLU A 32 -13.57 23.92 -23.56
C GLU A 32 -13.92 22.46 -23.87
N ALA A 33 -12.99 21.52 -23.66
CA ALA A 33 -13.26 20.09 -23.79
C ALA A 33 -14.36 19.61 -22.83
N GLN A 34 -14.34 20.06 -21.57
CA GLN A 34 -15.36 19.73 -20.57
C GLN A 34 -16.76 20.23 -20.96
N LYS A 35 -16.86 21.46 -21.50
CA LYS A 35 -18.13 22.01 -22.00
C LYS A 35 -18.67 21.23 -23.20
N SER A 36 -17.78 20.73 -24.06
CA SER A 36 -18.15 19.89 -25.20
C SER A 36 -18.65 18.49 -24.80
N LEU A 37 -18.14 17.91 -23.71
CA LEU A 37 -18.63 16.65 -23.16
C LEU A 37 -20.01 16.83 -22.52
N ASN A 38 -20.21 17.87 -21.70
CA ASN A 38 -21.51 18.10 -21.05
C ASN A 38 -22.64 18.42 -22.03
N THR A 39 -22.33 18.94 -23.22
CA THR A 39 -23.32 19.17 -24.28
C THR A 39 -23.64 17.93 -25.09
N LYS A 40 -22.73 16.95 -25.17
CA LYS A 40 -23.00 15.63 -25.77
C LYS A 40 -23.86 14.74 -24.88
N THR A 41 -23.61 14.71 -23.56
CA THR A 41 -24.39 13.88 -22.63
C THR A 41 -25.85 14.33 -22.53
N VAL A 42 -26.13 15.63 -22.58
CA VAL A 42 -27.50 16.17 -22.51
C VAL A 42 -28.32 15.91 -23.79
N GLN A 43 -27.69 15.60 -24.92
CA GLN A 43 -28.40 15.29 -26.17
C GLN A 43 -28.76 13.81 -26.33
N GLU A 44 -27.99 12.89 -25.73
CA GLU A 44 -28.32 11.46 -25.78
C GLU A 44 -29.45 11.08 -24.81
N ASP A 45 -29.52 11.71 -23.63
CA ASP A 45 -30.55 11.41 -22.62
C ASP A 45 -31.95 11.95 -22.98
N LYS A 46 -32.05 12.92 -23.90
CA LYS A 46 -33.34 13.46 -24.37
C LYS A 46 -34.03 12.61 -25.43
N LYS A 47 -33.38 11.56 -25.97
CA LYS A 47 -33.95 10.75 -27.06
C LYS A 47 -34.72 9.51 -26.59
N THR A 48 -34.64 9.14 -25.31
CA THR A 48 -35.23 7.89 -24.78
C THR A 48 -36.45 8.08 -23.87
N VAL A 49 -36.88 9.32 -23.54
CA VAL A 49 -38.08 9.58 -22.73
C VAL A 49 -39.14 10.32 -23.54
N ALA A 50 -39.69 9.66 -24.56
CA ALA A 50 -40.87 10.16 -25.28
C ALA A 50 -41.73 9.00 -25.81
N LYS A 51 -42.28 8.19 -24.91
CA LYS A 51 -43.53 7.43 -25.10
C LYS A 51 -43.87 6.75 -23.77
N GLU A 52 -44.82 7.31 -23.03
CA GLU A 52 -46.14 6.71 -22.75
C GLU A 52 -46.87 7.54 -21.69
N LYS A 53 -48.12 7.92 -21.99
CA LYS A 53 -49.02 8.73 -21.13
C LYS A 53 -50.11 7.83 -20.53
N ALA A 54 -50.18 7.80 -19.20
CA ALA A 54 -51.37 7.91 -18.30
C ALA A 54 -52.54 6.88 -18.41
N PRO A 55 -53.50 6.79 -17.44
CA PRO A 55 -53.69 7.58 -16.21
C PRO A 55 -54.06 6.82 -14.88
N VAL A 56 -53.69 7.48 -13.77
CA VAL A 56 -54.41 7.76 -12.50
C VAL A 56 -55.61 6.89 -12.03
N VAL A 57 -55.50 6.34 -10.81
CA VAL A 57 -56.60 6.14 -9.83
C VAL A 57 -56.07 6.37 -8.39
N GLU A 58 -56.97 6.81 -7.50
CA GLU A 58 -56.87 7.54 -6.23
C GLU A 58 -56.19 6.90 -4.98
N LYS A 59 -55.84 7.82 -4.06
CA LYS A 59 -55.47 7.75 -2.61
C LYS A 59 -56.58 7.01 -1.77
N PRO A 60 -56.36 6.41 -0.55
CA PRO A 60 -55.65 7.04 0.57
C PRO A 60 -54.80 6.22 1.59
N ALA A 61 -53.78 6.95 2.09
CA ALA A 61 -53.12 6.99 3.40
C ALA A 61 -53.44 5.96 4.50
N GLU A 62 -52.39 5.39 5.11
CA GLU A 62 -52.34 5.22 6.58
C GLU A 62 -50.91 5.12 7.19
N LYS A 63 -50.69 6.02 8.17
CA LYS A 63 -49.89 6.04 9.42
C LYS A 63 -48.56 5.27 9.60
N GLU A 64 -47.60 6.06 10.07
CA GLU A 64 -46.57 5.79 11.11
C GLU A 64 -46.50 4.41 11.77
N LYS A 65 -45.27 3.89 11.89
CA LYS A 65 -44.60 3.58 13.17
C LYS A 65 -43.15 3.16 12.94
N THR A 66 -42.21 3.86 13.57
CA THR A 66 -40.94 3.27 14.02
C THR A 66 -41.23 2.29 15.16
N PRO A 67 -40.35 1.29 15.36
CA PRO A 67 -39.51 1.38 16.55
C PRO A 67 -38.05 0.92 16.35
N VAL A 68 -37.24 1.45 17.27
CA VAL A 68 -35.83 1.22 17.58
C VAL A 68 -35.64 -0.15 18.27
N VAL A 69 -34.37 -0.52 18.55
CA VAL A 69 -33.88 -1.49 19.58
C VAL A 69 -33.61 -2.89 18.96
N GLU A 70 -32.47 -3.61 19.11
CA GLU A 70 -31.38 -3.62 20.09
C GLU A 70 -30.13 -4.39 19.58
N LYS A 71 -29.00 -4.11 20.23
CA LYS A 71 -27.78 -4.92 20.33
C LYS A 71 -28.00 -6.09 21.33
N PRO A 72 -27.25 -7.19 21.23
CA PRO A 72 -26.49 -7.61 22.42
C PRO A 72 -25.03 -7.99 22.12
N ALA A 73 -24.22 -7.88 23.16
CA ALA A 73 -22.81 -8.27 23.26
C ALA A 73 -22.66 -9.48 24.18
N GLU A 74 -21.66 -10.32 23.93
CA GLU A 74 -21.11 -11.34 24.86
C GLU A 74 -19.74 -11.75 24.29
N LYS A 75 -18.54 -11.51 24.87
CA LYS A 75 -17.84 -11.88 26.13
C LYS A 75 -17.47 -13.36 26.32
N GLU A 76 -16.24 -13.55 26.83
CA GLU A 76 -15.55 -14.76 27.35
C GLU A 76 -14.85 -15.70 26.35
N LYS A 77 -13.66 -16.29 26.59
CA LYS A 77 -12.67 -16.28 27.70
C LYS A 77 -11.35 -16.90 27.18
N ALA A 78 -10.21 -16.56 27.81
CA ALA A 78 -8.92 -17.23 27.66
C ALA A 78 -8.83 -18.54 28.47
N PRO A 79 -7.82 -19.40 28.22
CA PRO A 79 -6.83 -19.73 29.27
C PRO A 79 -5.36 -19.84 28.76
N VAL A 80 -4.37 -19.27 29.46
CA VAL A 80 -3.40 -19.86 30.45
C VAL A 80 -2.40 -20.87 29.83
N VAL A 81 -1.16 -20.45 29.52
CA VAL A 81 0.13 -20.65 30.25
C VAL A 81 0.52 -22.11 30.52
N GLU A 82 1.60 -22.58 29.89
CA GLU A 82 2.52 -23.60 30.45
C GLU A 82 3.93 -23.51 29.80
N LYS A 83 4.92 -23.26 30.66
CA LYS A 83 6.37 -23.60 30.61
C LYS A 83 6.69 -23.97 32.08
N PRO A 84 7.75 -24.73 32.47
CA PRO A 84 8.98 -25.03 31.75
C PRO A 84 9.53 -26.47 31.90
N VAL A 85 10.45 -26.90 31.03
CA VAL A 85 11.51 -27.85 31.43
C VAL A 85 12.84 -27.45 30.81
N GLU A 86 13.80 -27.29 31.70
CA GLU A 86 15.22 -27.03 31.56
C GLU A 86 15.97 -28.36 31.38
N LYS A 87 17.01 -28.38 30.54
CA LYS A 87 18.15 -29.29 30.72
C LYS A 87 19.40 -28.71 30.09
N GLU A 88 20.35 -28.43 30.97
CA GLU A 88 21.76 -28.16 30.71
C GLU A 88 22.40 -29.27 29.87
N THR A 89 23.35 -28.90 29.01
CA THR A 89 24.70 -29.49 28.95
C THR A 89 25.62 -28.56 28.15
N THR A 90 26.65 -28.06 28.79
CA THR A 90 27.92 -27.59 28.20
C THR A 90 29.02 -28.57 28.66
N PRO A 91 30.29 -28.43 28.25
CA PRO A 91 30.87 -28.22 26.93
C PRO A 91 31.94 -29.30 26.63
N VAL A 92 32.33 -29.50 25.37
CA VAL A 92 33.65 -30.10 25.07
C VAL A 92 34.42 -29.14 24.19
N ALA A 93 35.53 -28.68 24.76
CA ALA A 93 36.58 -27.92 24.13
C ALA A 93 37.49 -28.86 23.33
N GLU A 94 37.85 -28.46 22.12
CA GLU A 94 39.12 -28.86 21.53
C GLU A 94 39.68 -27.69 20.68
N LYS A 95 40.92 -27.32 20.99
CA LYS A 95 41.78 -26.31 20.37
C LYS A 95 43.21 -26.86 20.53
N PRO A 96 44.26 -26.49 19.76
CA PRO A 96 44.37 -25.94 18.39
C PRO A 96 45.24 -26.82 17.45
N ALA A 97 45.10 -26.64 16.13
CA ALA A 97 46.21 -26.81 15.21
C ALA A 97 46.57 -25.45 14.59
N THR A 98 47.81 -25.02 14.77
CA THR A 98 48.46 -23.83 14.17
C THR A 98 49.15 -24.25 12.83
N PRO A 99 49.94 -23.39 12.15
CA PRO A 99 49.48 -22.48 11.11
C PRO A 99 50.19 -22.75 9.75
N VAL A 100 49.48 -22.65 8.63
CA VAL A 100 50.13 -22.59 7.30
C VAL A 100 50.19 -21.14 6.82
N THR A 101 51.42 -20.68 6.60
CA THR A 101 51.79 -19.35 6.09
C THR A 101 51.51 -19.22 4.58
N PRO A 102 51.43 -18.00 4.02
CA PRO A 102 50.83 -17.71 2.73
C PRO A 102 51.84 -17.76 1.59
N THR A 103 51.39 -18.18 0.41
CA THR A 103 52.07 -17.94 -0.86
C THR A 103 51.13 -17.23 -1.81
N THR A 104 51.37 -15.93 -2.00
CA THR A 104 50.99 -15.20 -3.22
C THR A 104 51.81 -15.71 -4.41
N PRO A 105 51.24 -15.63 -5.62
CA PRO A 105 51.90 -14.81 -6.62
C PRO A 105 50.94 -13.80 -7.24
N VAL A 106 51.47 -12.60 -7.39
CA VAL A 106 50.92 -11.46 -8.11
C VAL A 106 50.99 -11.74 -9.61
N THR A 107 49.88 -11.54 -10.33
CA THR A 107 49.92 -11.08 -11.73
C THR A 107 48.66 -10.28 -12.06
N THR A 108 48.89 -8.97 -12.22
CA THR A 108 48.30 -7.98 -13.16
C THR A 108 46.78 -7.80 -13.28
N PRO A 109 46.27 -6.56 -13.17
CA PRO A 109 44.85 -6.23 -13.29
C PRO A 109 44.44 -6.15 -14.76
N GLU A 110 43.51 -7.00 -15.17
CA GLU A 110 42.74 -6.81 -16.40
C GLU A 110 41.65 -5.78 -16.10
N VAL A 111 41.81 -4.58 -16.68
CA VAL A 111 40.80 -3.51 -16.69
C VAL A 111 39.57 -4.06 -17.42
N LYS A 112 38.61 -4.57 -16.66
CA LYS A 112 37.24 -4.76 -17.14
C LYS A 112 36.52 -3.43 -16.94
N GLU A 113 36.20 -2.79 -18.06
CA GLU A 113 35.27 -1.67 -18.14
C GLU A 113 34.03 -1.92 -17.27
N PRO A 114 33.46 -0.88 -16.63
CA PRO A 114 32.23 -1.05 -15.89
C PRO A 114 31.11 -1.36 -16.88
N VAL A 115 30.68 -2.62 -16.93
CA VAL A 115 29.43 -3.02 -17.56
C VAL A 115 28.33 -2.23 -16.86
N LYS A 116 27.64 -1.36 -17.60
CA LYS A 116 26.42 -0.67 -17.16
C LYS A 116 25.36 -1.73 -16.83
N GLU A 117 25.36 -2.19 -15.60
CA GLU A 117 24.39 -3.13 -15.08
C GLU A 117 23.10 -2.36 -14.76
N ASN A 118 22.10 -2.57 -15.63
CA ASN A 118 20.66 -2.40 -15.42
C ASN A 118 20.17 -1.17 -14.62
N THR A 119 19.86 -0.09 -15.34
CA THR A 119 19.37 1.17 -14.80
C THR A 119 18.02 1.05 -14.05
N GLU A 120 17.16 0.08 -14.39
CA GLU A 120 15.82 -0.04 -13.79
C GLU A 120 15.83 -0.63 -12.36
N ALA A 121 16.57 -1.71 -12.12
CA ALA A 121 16.64 -2.34 -10.79
C ALA A 121 17.32 -1.43 -9.75
N GLY A 122 18.38 -0.72 -10.16
CA GLY A 122 19.04 0.27 -9.31
C GLY A 122 18.15 1.47 -9.00
N GLN A 123 17.34 1.91 -9.97
CA GLN A 123 16.35 2.97 -9.76
C GLN A 123 15.25 2.56 -8.78
N VAL A 124 14.68 1.35 -8.92
CA VAL A 124 13.67 0.83 -7.98
C VAL A 124 14.23 0.75 -6.56
N SER A 125 15.46 0.28 -6.38
CA SER A 125 16.14 0.28 -5.08
C SER A 125 16.30 1.69 -4.50
N SER A 126 16.60 2.70 -5.33
CA SER A 126 16.73 4.09 -4.88
C SER A 126 15.38 4.70 -4.47
N VAL A 127 14.30 4.36 -5.18
CA VAL A 127 12.93 4.83 -4.87
C VAL A 127 12.41 4.20 -3.58
N ILE A 128 12.69 2.92 -3.35
CA ILE A 128 12.35 2.22 -2.09
C ILE A 128 12.97 2.95 -0.89
N GLN A 129 14.26 3.30 -0.98
CA GLN A 129 14.94 4.03 0.10
C GLN A 129 14.29 5.39 0.36
N GLN A 130 13.95 6.14 -0.70
CA GLN A 130 13.26 7.44 -0.56
C GLN A 130 11.91 7.32 0.15
N VAL A 131 11.12 6.28 -0.16
CA VAL A 131 9.84 6.04 0.53
C VAL A 131 10.05 5.79 2.03
N VAL A 132 11.06 4.99 2.38
CA VAL A 132 11.41 4.70 3.78
C VAL A 132 11.86 5.96 4.50
N ASP A 133 12.73 6.76 3.88
CA ASP A 133 13.25 8.00 4.46
C ASP A 133 12.12 9.01 4.72
N LEU A 134 11.24 9.22 3.74
CA LEU A 134 10.08 10.09 3.89
C LEU A 134 9.11 9.58 4.97
N THR A 135 8.87 8.27 5.02
CA THR A 135 8.06 7.65 6.07
C THR A 135 8.68 7.89 7.45
N ASN A 136 10.00 7.76 7.57
CA ASN A 136 10.72 8.00 8.81
C ASN A 136 10.77 9.48 9.20
N GLN A 137 10.77 10.40 8.24
CA GLN A 137 10.61 11.83 8.50
C GLN A 137 9.24 12.12 9.12
N GLU A 138 8.16 11.52 8.59
CA GLU A 138 6.82 11.66 9.18
C GLU A 138 6.74 11.08 10.59
N ARG A 139 7.37 9.92 10.82
CA ARG A 139 7.47 9.33 12.16
C ARG A 139 8.28 10.18 13.13
N ALA A 140 9.37 10.78 12.68
CA ALA A 140 10.19 11.68 13.50
C ALA A 140 9.42 12.92 13.94
N LYS A 141 8.58 13.51 13.05
CA LYS A 141 7.68 14.63 13.41
C LYS A 141 6.72 14.27 14.55
N ALA A 142 6.35 13.00 14.67
CA ALA A 142 5.49 12.47 15.73
C ALA A 142 6.28 11.94 16.96
N GLY A 143 7.61 12.08 17.00
CA GLY A 143 8.45 11.56 18.08
C GLY A 143 8.58 10.03 18.09
N LEU A 144 8.26 9.36 16.99
CA LEU A 144 8.35 7.90 16.87
C LEU A 144 9.74 7.46 16.39
N LYS A 145 10.15 6.25 16.81
CA LYS A 145 11.39 5.63 16.33
C LYS A 145 11.32 5.36 14.83
N ALA A 146 12.45 5.55 14.16
CA ALA A 146 12.59 5.18 12.75
C ALA A 146 12.39 3.67 12.56
N LEU A 147 11.73 3.30 11.47
CA LEU A 147 11.57 1.94 11.00
C LEU A 147 12.84 1.49 10.28
N GLN A 148 13.25 0.25 10.52
CA GLN A 148 14.38 -0.39 9.86
C GLN A 148 13.91 -1.15 8.62
N ILE A 149 14.65 -1.07 7.52
CA ILE A 149 14.34 -1.87 6.32
C ILE A 149 14.56 -3.34 6.64
N ASP A 150 13.56 -4.17 6.34
CA ASP A 150 13.68 -5.63 6.38
C ASP A 150 13.68 -6.19 4.95
N THR A 151 14.74 -6.90 4.58
CA THR A 151 14.93 -7.40 3.20
C THR A 151 13.85 -8.41 2.79
N LYS A 152 13.43 -9.31 3.68
CA LYS A 152 12.37 -10.29 3.35
C LYS A 152 11.03 -9.60 3.21
N LEU A 153 10.75 -8.63 4.08
CA LEU A 153 9.53 -7.81 3.98
C LEU A 153 9.51 -6.97 2.70
N THR A 154 10.66 -6.46 2.28
CA THR A 154 10.82 -5.75 0.99
C THR A 154 10.55 -6.69 -0.18
N GLN A 155 11.07 -7.92 -0.15
CA GLN A 155 10.76 -8.93 -1.17
C GLN A 155 9.27 -9.29 -1.22
N SER A 156 8.63 -9.44 -0.06
CA SER A 156 7.18 -9.66 0.04
C SER A 156 6.39 -8.49 -0.55
N ALA A 157 6.71 -7.25 -0.18
CA ALA A 157 6.06 -6.05 -0.70
C ALA A 157 6.29 -5.89 -2.22
N GLN A 158 7.48 -6.19 -2.72
CA GLN A 158 7.78 -6.17 -4.16
C GLN A 158 6.93 -7.19 -4.92
N ALA A 159 6.85 -8.43 -4.41
CA ALA A 159 6.02 -9.47 -5.00
C ALA A 159 4.52 -9.09 -4.97
N LYS A 160 4.06 -8.41 -3.92
CA LYS A 160 2.68 -7.90 -3.82
C LYS A 160 2.39 -6.85 -4.91
N SER A 161 3.27 -5.86 -5.07
CA SER A 161 3.11 -4.83 -6.10
C SER A 161 3.12 -5.43 -7.51
N GLN A 162 4.02 -6.37 -7.77
CA GLN A 162 4.08 -7.07 -9.04
C GLN A 162 2.83 -7.93 -9.30
N ASP A 163 2.33 -8.63 -8.28
CA ASP A 163 1.11 -9.44 -8.38
C ASP A 163 -0.13 -8.60 -8.69
N MET A 164 -0.28 -7.42 -8.04
CA MET A 164 -1.35 -6.46 -8.35
C MET A 164 -1.33 -6.03 -9.82
N LYS A 165 -0.13 -5.74 -10.34
CA LYS A 165 0.08 -5.40 -11.75
C LYS A 165 -0.23 -6.58 -12.67
N ASP A 166 0.35 -7.75 -12.44
CA ASP A 166 0.28 -8.89 -13.37
C ASP A 166 -1.12 -9.50 -13.43
N LYS A 167 -1.87 -9.42 -12.33
CA LYS A 167 -3.24 -9.95 -12.23
C LYS A 167 -4.33 -8.88 -12.31
N ASN A 168 -3.97 -7.63 -12.64
CA ASN A 168 -4.89 -6.51 -12.85
C ASN A 168 -5.89 -6.33 -11.69
N TYR A 169 -5.40 -6.27 -10.46
CA TYR A 169 -6.25 -6.03 -9.30
C TYR A 169 -5.63 -5.01 -8.33
N PHE A 170 -6.47 -4.39 -7.52
CA PHE A 170 -6.05 -3.48 -6.46
C PHE A 170 -6.81 -3.80 -5.17
N SER A 171 -6.20 -4.63 -4.32
CA SER A 171 -6.79 -5.14 -3.08
C SER A 171 -5.69 -5.63 -2.14
N HIS A 172 -5.92 -5.57 -0.83
CA HIS A 172 -5.05 -6.21 0.15
C HIS A 172 -4.99 -7.74 -0.04
N THR A 173 -6.11 -8.37 -0.37
CA THR A 173 -6.15 -9.81 -0.63
C THR A 173 -5.63 -10.12 -2.03
N SER A 174 -4.51 -10.84 -2.08
CA SER A 174 -3.94 -11.38 -3.31
C SER A 174 -4.65 -12.66 -3.74
N PRO A 175 -4.98 -12.83 -5.03
CA PRO A 175 -5.44 -14.12 -5.58
C PRO A 175 -4.31 -15.16 -5.66
N THR A 176 -3.04 -14.77 -5.45
CA THR A 176 -1.87 -15.66 -5.41
C THR A 176 -1.49 -16.03 -3.99
N TYR A 177 -1.40 -15.02 -3.12
CA TYR A 177 -0.79 -15.15 -1.80
C TYR A 177 -1.78 -15.08 -0.64
N GLY A 178 -3.08 -14.83 -0.90
CA GLY A 178 -4.09 -14.67 0.14
C GLY A 178 -4.03 -13.30 0.81
N SER A 179 -4.29 -13.24 2.12
CA SER A 179 -4.18 -11.98 2.87
C SER A 179 -2.72 -11.50 2.93
N PRO A 180 -2.45 -10.22 3.29
CA PRO A 180 -1.09 -9.75 3.50
C PRO A 180 -0.30 -10.58 4.52
N PHE A 181 -1.00 -11.14 5.51
CA PHE A 181 -0.42 -11.98 6.55
C PHE A 181 -0.05 -13.38 6.03
N ASP A 182 -0.90 -13.97 5.19
CA ASP A 182 -0.60 -15.24 4.50
C ASP A 182 0.61 -15.06 3.58
N GLN A 183 0.68 -13.93 2.88
CA GLN A 183 1.81 -13.58 2.04
C GLN A 183 3.09 -13.46 2.86
N MET A 184 3.12 -12.64 3.92
CA MET A 184 4.30 -12.50 4.77
C MET A 184 4.76 -13.86 5.33
N LYS A 185 3.81 -14.70 5.75
CA LYS A 185 4.08 -16.07 6.20
C LYS A 185 4.69 -16.94 5.10
N SER A 186 4.21 -16.84 3.86
CA SER A 186 4.78 -17.59 2.72
C SER A 186 6.22 -17.20 2.38
N PHE A 187 6.63 -15.96 2.71
CA PHE A 187 8.01 -15.47 2.62
C PHE A 187 8.87 -15.81 3.86
N GLY A 188 8.32 -16.55 4.82
CA GLY A 188 9.03 -16.94 6.05
C GLY A 188 9.34 -15.75 6.96
N ILE A 189 8.46 -14.75 6.98
CA ILE A 189 8.55 -13.57 7.85
C ILE A 189 7.82 -13.87 9.16
N MET A 190 8.52 -13.63 10.28
CA MET A 190 7.98 -13.76 11.63
C MET A 190 7.79 -12.37 12.24
N TYR A 191 6.68 -12.16 12.94
CA TYR A 191 6.34 -10.86 13.54
C TYR A 191 5.34 -11.02 14.70
N ASN A 192 5.30 -10.03 15.59
CA ASN A 192 4.31 -9.90 16.67
C ASN A 192 3.11 -9.04 16.26
N SER A 193 3.33 -8.08 15.36
CA SER A 193 2.30 -7.22 14.75
C SER A 193 2.68 -6.93 13.30
N ALA A 194 1.68 -6.72 12.43
CA ALA A 194 1.92 -6.39 11.03
C ALA A 194 0.79 -5.55 10.43
N ALA A 195 1.12 -4.79 9.38
CA ALA A 195 0.14 -4.06 8.57
C ALA A 195 0.63 -3.87 7.12
N GLU A 196 -0.28 -3.44 6.26
CA GLU A 196 -0.01 -3.11 4.87
C GLU A 196 -0.74 -1.81 4.47
N ASN A 197 -0.02 -0.98 3.72
CA ASN A 197 -0.56 0.11 2.91
C ASN A 197 -0.32 -0.24 1.43
N ILE A 198 -1.32 -0.01 0.57
CA ILE A 198 -1.18 -0.12 -0.89
C ILE A 198 -1.59 1.19 -1.55
N ALA A 199 -0.99 1.50 -2.70
CA ALA A 199 -1.39 2.65 -3.51
C ALA A 199 -1.23 2.34 -5.01
N MET A 200 -1.95 3.10 -5.83
CA MET A 200 -1.90 2.98 -7.27
C MET A 200 -1.97 4.36 -7.92
N GLY A 201 -1.09 4.61 -8.90
CA GLY A 201 -1.12 5.81 -9.74
C GLY A 201 -0.11 6.91 -9.39
N GLN A 202 0.46 6.89 -8.17
CA GLN A 202 1.49 7.85 -7.75
C GLN A 202 2.79 7.58 -8.50
N ARG A 203 3.48 8.65 -8.90
CA ARG A 203 4.66 8.61 -9.77
C ARG A 203 5.98 8.79 -9.05
N SER A 204 5.94 9.12 -7.76
CA SER A 204 7.13 9.37 -6.96
C SER A 204 6.94 8.91 -5.52
N ALA A 205 8.08 8.73 -4.82
CA ALA A 205 8.10 8.44 -3.40
C ALA A 205 7.38 9.51 -2.57
N ALA A 206 7.55 10.79 -2.94
CA ALA A 206 6.89 11.91 -2.27
C ALA A 206 5.36 11.86 -2.44
N GLU A 207 4.88 11.61 -3.65
CA GLU A 207 3.44 11.50 -3.92
C GLU A 207 2.80 10.34 -3.15
N VAL A 208 3.42 9.17 -3.14
CA VAL A 208 2.85 7.99 -2.46
C VAL A 208 2.84 8.14 -0.94
N VAL A 209 3.91 8.67 -0.34
CA VAL A 209 3.96 8.91 1.11
C VAL A 209 2.94 9.99 1.50
N LYS A 210 2.83 11.08 0.72
CA LYS A 210 1.79 12.10 0.94
C LYS A 210 0.39 11.48 0.89
N ALA A 211 0.10 10.66 -0.13
CA ALA A 211 -1.20 10.01 -0.26
C ALA A 211 -1.52 9.07 0.92
N TRP A 212 -0.55 8.33 1.43
CA TRP A 212 -0.74 7.52 2.64
C TRP A 212 -0.95 8.37 3.89
N MET A 213 -0.24 9.49 4.03
CA MET A 213 -0.39 10.40 5.16
C MET A 213 -1.73 11.16 5.18
N GLU A 214 -2.32 11.39 4.01
CA GLU A 214 -3.64 12.01 3.87
C GLU A 214 -4.80 11.03 4.11
N SER A 215 -4.53 9.72 4.09
CA SER A 215 -5.51 8.68 4.40
C SER A 215 -5.43 8.28 5.88
N PRO A 216 -6.51 8.44 6.68
CA PRO A 216 -6.49 8.11 8.11
C PRO A 216 -6.06 6.67 8.42
N GLY A 217 -6.52 5.69 7.61
CA GLY A 217 -6.16 4.28 7.79
C GLY A 217 -4.70 4.00 7.50
N HIS A 218 -4.17 4.53 6.40
CA HIS A 218 -2.76 4.33 6.02
C HIS A 218 -1.81 5.08 6.97
N LYS A 219 -2.17 6.29 7.38
CA LYS A 219 -1.45 7.07 8.40
C LYS A 219 -1.41 6.34 9.74
N ALA A 220 -2.52 5.71 10.16
CA ALA A 220 -2.53 4.94 11.40
C ALA A 220 -1.50 3.80 11.40
N ASN A 221 -1.29 3.14 10.24
CA ASN A 221 -0.23 2.14 10.10
C ASN A 221 1.16 2.78 10.21
N ILE A 222 1.43 3.88 9.49
CA ILE A 222 2.72 4.58 9.52
C ILE A 222 3.05 5.07 10.94
N MET A 223 2.06 5.54 11.69
CA MET A 223 2.21 6.12 13.03
C MET A 223 2.13 5.10 14.17
N ASN A 224 2.01 3.81 13.86
CA ASN A 224 1.93 2.80 14.90
C ASN A 224 3.31 2.60 15.57
N PRO A 225 3.43 2.80 16.90
CA PRO A 225 4.69 2.67 17.62
C PRO A 225 5.16 1.22 17.80
N SER A 226 4.26 0.24 17.61
CA SER A 226 4.61 -1.20 17.74
C SER A 226 5.41 -1.72 16.55
N TYR A 227 5.39 -1.03 15.40
CA TYR A 227 6.19 -1.42 14.24
C TYR A 227 7.62 -0.94 14.39
N THR A 228 8.54 -1.84 14.06
CA THR A 228 9.98 -1.63 14.13
C THR A 228 10.64 -1.76 12.76
N HIS A 229 10.00 -2.46 11.81
CA HIS A 229 10.54 -2.67 10.47
C HIS A 229 9.52 -2.35 9.38
N ILE A 230 10.05 -2.09 8.19
CA ILE A 230 9.33 -1.73 6.97
C ILE A 230 9.90 -2.48 5.76
N GLY A 231 9.02 -2.84 4.83
CA GLY A 231 9.37 -3.27 3.48
C GLY A 231 8.54 -2.49 2.47
N VAL A 232 9.15 -2.11 1.34
CA VAL A 232 8.47 -1.34 0.29
C VAL A 232 8.69 -2.02 -1.05
N GLY A 233 7.65 -2.07 -1.88
CA GLY A 233 7.70 -2.61 -3.22
C GLY A 233 7.04 -1.69 -4.24
N LEU A 234 7.62 -1.64 -5.44
CA LEU A 234 7.09 -0.90 -6.59
C LEU A 234 7.10 -1.82 -7.81
N SER A 235 5.95 -2.02 -8.46
CA SER A 235 5.87 -2.85 -9.67
C SER A 235 6.77 -2.31 -10.78
N ASP A 236 7.16 -3.18 -11.71
CA ASP A 236 7.92 -2.83 -12.92
C ASP A 236 7.29 -1.68 -13.74
N SER A 237 5.95 -1.57 -13.71
CA SER A 237 5.20 -0.51 -14.37
C SER A 237 5.34 0.86 -13.71
N GLY A 238 5.85 0.94 -12.48
CA GLY A 238 5.97 2.17 -11.71
C GLY A 238 4.64 2.71 -11.16
N TYR A 239 3.57 1.90 -11.14
CA TYR A 239 2.23 2.35 -10.72
C TYR A 239 1.73 1.72 -9.43
N TYR A 240 2.12 0.49 -9.11
CA TYR A 240 1.60 -0.24 -7.95
C TYR A 240 2.61 -0.20 -6.81
N TRP A 241 2.16 0.31 -5.67
CA TRP A 241 2.97 0.51 -4.48
C TRP A 241 2.46 -0.35 -3.35
N THR A 242 3.38 -0.96 -2.62
CA THR A 242 3.10 -1.69 -1.39
C THR A 242 4.08 -1.23 -0.32
N GLN A 243 3.57 -0.95 0.86
CA GLN A 243 4.35 -0.68 2.06
C GLN A 243 3.85 -1.60 3.17
N GLN A 244 4.71 -2.49 3.64
CA GLN A 244 4.41 -3.45 4.69
C GLN A 244 5.21 -3.11 5.94
N PHE A 245 4.60 -3.35 7.11
CA PHE A 245 5.18 -3.08 8.42
C PHE A 245 5.16 -4.33 9.28
N ILE A 246 6.18 -4.50 10.11
CA ILE A 246 6.18 -5.52 11.17
C ILE A 246 6.76 -4.98 12.49
N GLY A 247 6.27 -5.52 13.61
CA GLY A 247 6.91 -5.46 14.93
C GLY A 247 7.59 -6.79 15.25
N LYS A 248 8.81 -6.75 15.81
CA LYS A 248 9.57 -7.91 16.30
C LYS A 248 9.78 -7.80 17.80
#